data_AF-A0A2S6B003-F1
#
_entry.id   AF-A0A2S6B003-F1
#
_cell.length_a   1.000
_cell.length_b   1.000
_cell.length_c   1.000
_cell.angle_alpha   90.00
_cell.angle_beta   90.00
_cell.angle_gamma   90.00
#
_symmetry.space_group_name_H-M   'P 1'
#
loop_
_entity.id
_entity.type
_entity.pdbx_description
1 polymer ?
#
loop_
_entity_poly.entity_id
_entity_poly.type
_entity_poly.pdbx_seq_one_letter_code
_entity_poly.pdbx_strand_id
1 'polypeptide(L)'
;TAGSHGSPLGADEIKLVKQFFGFDPEKSFNVPDEVIKYYHEKGAKGEGKEEKWNKLFADYKAKYPELAAEYEAAFKGELPAGW
;
A
#
# COMPACT_ATOMS: atom_id res chain seq x y z
N THR A 1 -3.94 21.39 -24.50
CA THR A 1 -5.23 21.32 -23.79
C THR A 1 -4.94 21.31 -22.29
N ALA A 2 -5.35 22.35 -21.56
CA ALA A 2 -5.16 22.44 -20.10
C ALA A 2 -6.37 21.94 -19.29
N GLY A 3 -7.48 21.61 -19.96
CA GLY A 3 -8.76 21.28 -19.33
C GLY A 3 -8.82 19.92 -18.61
N SER A 4 -7.83 19.03 -18.80
CA SER A 4 -7.79 17.71 -18.16
C SER A 4 -7.19 17.72 -16.75
N HIS A 5 -6.57 18.84 -16.31
CA HIS A 5 -5.88 18.88 -15.03
C HIS A 5 -6.82 19.02 -13.83
N GLY A 6 -7.76 19.97 -13.88
CA GLY A 6 -8.54 20.39 -12.72
C GLY A 6 -10.05 20.17 -12.84
N SER A 7 -10.51 19.51 -13.90
CA SER A 7 -11.93 19.31 -14.18
C SER A 7 -12.23 17.85 -14.55
N PRO A 8 -13.44 17.35 -14.26
CA PRO A 8 -13.89 16.06 -14.78
C PRO A 8 -13.81 16.02 -16.30
N LEU A 9 -13.42 14.86 -16.85
CA LEU A 9 -13.29 14.67 -18.31
C LEU A 9 -14.65 14.77 -19.04
N GLY A 10 -15.76 14.49 -18.36
CA GLY A 10 -17.09 14.41 -18.96
C GLY A 10 -17.43 12.98 -19.43
N ALA A 11 -18.73 12.71 -19.60
CA ALA A 11 -19.23 11.35 -19.85
C ALA A 11 -18.73 10.77 -21.18
N ASP A 12 -18.72 11.57 -22.24
CA ASP A 12 -18.29 11.13 -23.58
C ASP A 12 -16.81 10.76 -23.59
N GLU A 13 -15.97 11.61 -22.99
CA GLU A 13 -14.53 11.38 -22.90
C GLU A 13 -14.19 10.15 -22.06
N ILE A 14 -14.92 9.92 -20.95
CA ILE A 14 -14.77 8.71 -20.13
C ILE A 14 -15.11 7.45 -20.95
N LYS A 15 -16.16 7.48 -21.79
CA LYS A 15 -16.52 6.34 -22.65
C LYS A 15 -15.44 6.05 -23.68
N LEU A 16 -14.88 7.10 -24.32
CA LEU A 16 -13.79 6.96 -25.28
C LEU A 16 -12.54 6.34 -24.65
N VAL A 17 -12.13 6.80 -23.47
CA VAL A 17 -10.98 6.24 -22.74
C VAL A 17 -11.19 4.77 -22.38
N LYS A 18 -12.37 4.40 -21.88
CA LYS A 18 -12.68 3.00 -21.54
C LYS A 18 -12.61 2.11 -22.77
N GLN A 19 -13.23 2.51 -23.88
CA GLN A 19 -13.18 1.76 -25.14
C GLN A 19 -11.75 1.61 -25.66
N PHE A 20 -10.95 2.68 -25.61
CA PHE A 20 -9.55 2.66 -26.05
C PHE A 20 -8.71 1.62 -25.30
N PHE A 21 -8.92 1.48 -23.99
CA PHE A 21 -8.22 0.50 -23.15
C PHE A 21 -8.91 -0.87 -23.06
N GLY A 22 -9.99 -1.10 -23.80
CA GLY A 22 -10.72 -2.38 -23.79
C GLY A 22 -11.61 -2.60 -22.57
N PHE A 23 -11.96 -1.55 -21.84
CA PHE A 23 -12.91 -1.59 -20.72
C PHE A 23 -14.36 -1.42 -21.21
N ASP A 24 -15.29 -1.97 -20.44
CA ASP A 24 -16.73 -1.75 -20.63
C ASP A 24 -17.10 -0.28 -20.36
N PRO A 25 -17.55 0.50 -21.36
CA PRO A 25 -17.85 1.92 -21.21
C PRO A 25 -18.96 2.21 -20.19
N GLU A 26 -19.86 1.26 -19.97
CA GLU A 26 -21.04 1.42 -19.10
C GLU A 26 -20.73 1.12 -17.63
N LYS A 27 -19.62 0.42 -17.34
CA LYS A 27 -19.22 0.12 -15.96
C LYS A 27 -18.41 1.25 -15.34
N SER A 28 -18.68 1.54 -14.07
CA SER A 28 -17.92 2.50 -13.27
C SER A 28 -17.32 1.81 -12.05
N PHE A 29 -16.11 2.21 -11.64
CA PHE A 29 -15.36 1.59 -10.54
C PHE A 29 -15.14 0.07 -10.70
N ASN A 30 -15.14 -0.42 -11.94
CA ASN A 30 -14.92 -1.83 -12.24
C ASN A 30 -13.43 -2.17 -12.18
N VAL A 31 -13.06 -3.02 -11.23
CA VAL A 31 -11.72 -3.59 -11.12
C VAL A 31 -11.78 -5.04 -11.59
N PRO A 32 -11.07 -5.42 -12.67
CA PRO A 32 -11.05 -6.79 -13.13
C PRO A 32 -10.47 -7.76 -12.08
N ASP A 33 -11.01 -8.98 -12.01
CA ASP A 33 -10.61 -10.00 -11.03
C ASP A 33 -9.13 -10.36 -11.15
N GLU A 34 -8.56 -10.33 -12.35
CA GLU A 34 -7.13 -10.57 -12.57
C GLU A 34 -6.25 -9.50 -11.92
N VAL A 35 -6.73 -8.25 -11.83
CA VAL A 35 -6.02 -7.16 -11.14
C VAL A 35 -6.06 -7.41 -9.64
N ILE A 36 -7.22 -7.74 -9.08
CA ILE A 36 -7.37 -8.08 -7.65
C ILE A 36 -6.44 -9.25 -7.30
N LYS A 37 -6.50 -10.32 -8.07
CA LYS A 37 -5.64 -11.50 -7.88
C LYS A 37 -4.17 -11.13 -7.92
N TYR A 38 -3.74 -10.36 -8.93
CA TYR A 38 -2.35 -9.93 -9.07
C TYR A 38 -1.85 -9.19 -7.82
N TYR A 39 -2.64 -8.25 -7.29
CA TYR A 39 -2.24 -7.47 -6.11
C TYR A 39 -2.33 -8.28 -4.81
N HIS A 40 -3.29 -9.20 -4.67
CA HIS A 40 -3.33 -10.13 -3.54
C HIS A 40 -2.09 -11.02 -3.49
N GLU A 41 -1.63 -11.54 -4.63
CA GLU A 41 -0.40 -12.32 -4.70
C GLU A 41 0.85 -11.51 -4.30
N LYS A 42 0.87 -10.20 -4.55
CA LYS A 42 1.95 -9.32 -4.04
C LYS A 42 1.83 -9.09 -2.53
N GLY A 43 0.62 -8.87 -2.03
CA GLY A 43 0.34 -8.72 -0.60
C GLY A 43 0.78 -9.93 0.22
N ALA A 44 0.42 -11.14 -0.24
CA ALA A 44 0.83 -12.40 0.40
C ALA A 44 2.36 -12.57 0.48
N LYS A 45 3.12 -12.06 -0.51
CA LYS A 45 4.59 -12.03 -0.45
C LYS A 45 5.12 -11.04 0.60
N GLY A 46 4.37 -9.99 0.91
CA GLY A 46 4.67 -9.05 1.97
C GLY A 46 4.54 -9.67 3.35
N GLU A 47 3.45 -10.41 3.59
CA GLU A 47 3.19 -11.12 4.85
C GLU A 47 4.37 -12.01 5.26
N GLY A 48 4.87 -12.85 4.34
CA GLY A 48 6.01 -13.71 4.65
C GLY A 48 7.34 -12.96 4.90
N LYS A 49 7.47 -11.71 4.45
CA LYS A 49 8.63 -10.86 4.79
C LYS A 49 8.45 -10.23 6.17
N GLU A 50 7.24 -9.80 6.49
CA GLU A 50 6.88 -9.25 7.79
C GLU A 50 7.03 -10.30 8.90
N GLU A 51 6.56 -11.53 8.68
CA GLU A 51 6.74 -12.63 9.64
C GLU A 51 8.23 -12.91 9.93
N LYS A 52 9.06 -12.94 8.89
CA LYS A 52 10.52 -13.11 9.03
C LYS A 52 11.15 -11.96 9.79
N TRP A 53 10.72 -10.73 9.52
CA TRP A 53 11.21 -9.56 10.23
C TRP A 53 10.79 -9.57 11.71
N ASN A 54 9.53 -9.91 12.00
CA ASN A 54 9.02 -10.04 13.37
C ASN A 54 9.78 -11.10 14.16
N LYS A 55 10.08 -12.25 13.53
CA LYS A 55 10.92 -13.29 14.16
C LYS A 55 12.35 -12.79 14.42
N LEU A 56 12.96 -12.13 13.43
CA LEU A 56 14.29 -11.53 13.59
C LEU A 56 14.31 -10.51 14.73
N PHE A 57 13.29 -9.67 14.82
CA PHE A 57 13.18 -8.65 15.86
C PHE A 57 12.93 -9.25 17.24
N ALA A 58 12.16 -10.32 17.35
CA ALA A 58 12.01 -11.07 18.61
C ALA A 58 13.35 -11.65 19.09
N ASP A 59 14.12 -12.26 18.18
CA ASP A 59 15.46 -12.78 18.50
C ASP A 59 16.44 -11.65 18.86
N TYR A 60 16.33 -10.49 18.19
CA TYR A 60 17.09 -9.28 18.52
C TYR A 60 16.76 -8.76 19.92
N LYS A 61 15.48 -8.68 20.27
CA LYS A 61 15.01 -8.22 21.58
C LYS A 61 15.52 -9.11 22.72
N ALA A 62 15.57 -10.42 22.51
CA ALA A 62 16.14 -11.35 23.49
C ALA A 62 17.65 -11.16 23.69
N LYS A 63 18.39 -10.76 22.64
CA LYS A 63 19.84 -10.53 22.69
C LYS A 63 20.24 -9.13 23.16
N TYR A 64 19.42 -8.12 22.85
CA TYR A 64 19.71 -6.70 23.07
C TYR A 64 18.48 -5.97 23.65
N PRO A 65 18.10 -6.26 24.92
CA PRO A 65 16.84 -5.76 25.48
C PRO A 65 16.76 -4.23 25.57
N GLU A 66 17.86 -3.55 25.92
CA GLU A 66 17.91 -2.08 26.03
C GLU A 66 17.75 -1.40 24.66
N LEU A 67 18.49 -1.86 23.64
CA LEU A 67 18.41 -1.32 22.29
C LEU A 67 17.05 -1.61 21.63
N ALA A 68 16.43 -2.76 21.92
CA ALA A 68 15.09 -3.07 21.44
C ALA A 68 14.02 -2.16 22.08
N ALA A 69 14.17 -1.80 23.36
CA ALA A 69 13.28 -0.85 24.02
C ALA A 69 13.41 0.56 23.41
N GLU A 70 14.64 1.00 23.09
CA GLU A 70 14.87 2.26 22.39
C GLU A 70 14.24 2.26 20.99
N TYR A 71 14.42 1.17 20.22
CA TYR A 71 13.80 1.01 18.91
C TYR A 71 12.26 1.08 18.99
N GLU A 72 11.66 0.39 19.96
CA GLU A 72 10.20 0.39 20.14
C GLU A 72 9.66 1.78 20.53
N ALA A 73 10.35 2.50 21.41
CA ALA A 73 9.98 3.88 21.76
C ALA A 73 10.06 4.81 20.54
N ALA A 74 11.18 4.77 19.80
CA ALA A 74 11.36 5.57 18.59
C ALA A 74 10.30 5.25 17.51
N PHE A 75 9.98 3.97 17.32
CA PHE A 75 8.96 3.54 16.36
C PHE A 75 7.54 4.00 16.73
N LYS A 76 7.26 4.13 18.03
CA LYS A 76 6.00 4.70 18.55
C LYS A 76 5.99 6.24 18.55
N GLY A 77 7.11 6.89 18.22
CA GLY A 77 7.26 8.33 18.34
C GLY A 77 7.34 8.83 19.79
N GLU A 78 7.71 7.96 20.72
CA GLU A 78 7.92 8.29 22.13
C GLU A 78 9.31 8.91 22.31
N LEU A 79 9.39 10.02 23.03
CA LEU A 79 10.66 10.65 23.39
C LEU A 79 11.21 10.06 24.69
N PRO A 80 12.56 10.02 24.85
CA PRO A 80 13.17 9.68 26.14
C PRO A 80 12.71 10.64 27.24
N ALA A 81 12.61 10.13 28.47
CA ALA A 81 12.25 10.96 29.61
C ALA A 81 13.27 12.10 29.80
N GLY A 82 12.78 13.35 29.86
CA GLY A 82 13.59 14.54 30.11
C GLY A 82 14.18 15.21 28.87
N TRP A 83 13.77 14.82 27.66
CA TRP A 83 14.06 15.54 26.41
C TRP A 83 13.14 16.76 26.20
#